data_AF-A0A2R7IMF9-F1
#
_entry.id   AF-A0A2R7IMF9-F1
#
_cell.length_a   1.000
_cell.length_b   1.000
_cell.length_c   1.000
_cell.angle_alpha   90.00
_cell.angle_beta   90.00
_cell.angle_gamma   90.00
#
_symmetry.space_group_name_H-M   'P 1'
#
loop_
_entity.id
_entity.type
_entity.pdbx_description
1 polymer ?
#
loop_
_entity_poly.entity_id
_entity_poly.type
_entity_poly.pdbx_seq_one_letter_code
_entity_poly.pdbx_strand_id
1 'polypeptide(L)'
;MSELMPSPTLSRARAPRRGIVRRVIAWTVRAVLGFVLLSVLMVVIYRFVPPPITLTMIGDAIGGHGIDKSWRPLSQIDPNMARAAIAGEDSRFCTHHGFDLKAIETAYNRNARG
;
A
#
# COMPACT_ATOMS: atom_id res chain seq x y z
N MET A 1 -5.94 -25.01 -75.52
CA MET A 1 -6.94 -24.41 -74.62
C MET A 1 -6.31 -24.30 -73.24
N SER A 2 -6.27 -23.07 -72.72
CA SER A 2 -6.09 -22.68 -71.31
C SER A 2 -4.93 -23.29 -70.52
N GLU A 3 -3.73 -22.70 -70.64
CA GLU A 3 -2.78 -22.68 -69.52
C GLU A 3 -3.43 -21.92 -68.35
N LEU A 4 -3.62 -22.63 -67.23
CA LEU A 4 -4.11 -22.08 -65.98
C LEU A 4 -3.02 -21.17 -65.36
N MET A 5 -3.30 -19.87 -65.32
CA MET A 5 -2.51 -18.91 -64.56
C MET A 5 -2.79 -19.09 -63.06
N PRO A 6 -1.79 -19.36 -62.18
CA PRO A 6 -2.05 -19.46 -60.75
C PRO A 6 -2.18 -18.07 -60.13
N SER A 7 -3.22 -17.87 -59.32
CA SER A 7 -3.50 -16.61 -58.62
C SER A 7 -2.52 -16.39 -57.46
N PRO A 8 -2.03 -15.16 -57.24
CA PRO A 8 -1.14 -14.87 -56.12
C PRO A 8 -1.92 -14.91 -54.80
N THR A 9 -1.55 -15.82 -53.91
CA THR A 9 -2.03 -15.84 -52.53
C THR A 9 -1.36 -14.71 -51.75
N LEU A 10 -2.10 -13.62 -51.51
CA LEU A 10 -1.61 -12.53 -50.67
C LEU A 10 -1.48 -13.00 -49.22
N SER A 11 -0.24 -13.23 -48.79
CA SER A 11 0.11 -13.51 -47.40
C SER A 11 -0.31 -12.33 -46.52
N ARG A 12 -1.34 -12.55 -45.69
CA ARG A 12 -1.89 -11.54 -44.78
C ARG A 12 -0.89 -11.29 -43.66
N ALA A 13 -0.12 -10.21 -43.76
CA ALA A 13 0.79 -9.77 -42.71
C ALA A 13 0.06 -9.65 -41.36
N ARG A 14 0.53 -10.40 -40.36
CA ARG A 14 -0.03 -10.39 -39.01
C ARG A 14 0.23 -9.02 -38.39
N ALA A 15 -0.83 -8.26 -38.11
CA ALA A 15 -0.73 -6.93 -37.51
C ALA A 15 0.11 -6.97 -36.22
N PRO A 16 0.98 -5.98 -35.97
CA PRO A 16 1.98 -6.05 -34.92
C PRO A 16 1.35 -6.07 -33.52
N ARG A 17 1.94 -6.85 -32.60
CA ARG A 17 1.56 -7.04 -31.18
C ARG A 17 1.51 -5.77 -30.30
N ARG A 18 1.71 -4.59 -30.89
CA ARG A 18 1.71 -3.26 -30.23
C ARG A 18 0.42 -2.96 -29.46
N GLY A 19 -0.71 -3.53 -29.89
CA GLY A 19 -2.01 -3.35 -29.20
C GLY A 19 -2.09 -4.03 -27.83
N ILE A 20 -1.45 -5.20 -27.64
CA ILE A 20 -1.51 -5.96 -26.38
C ILE A 20 -0.61 -5.32 -25.32
N VAL A 21 0.63 -4.98 -25.68
CA VAL A 21 1.57 -4.32 -24.75
C VAL A 21 1.03 -2.99 -24.26
N ARG A 22 0.52 -2.15 -25.19
CA ARG A 22 -0.12 -0.87 -24.83
C ARG A 22 -1.32 -1.06 -23.89
N ARG A 23 -2.10 -2.13 -24.10
CA ARG A 23 -3.25 -2.46 -23.25
C ARG A 23 -2.80 -2.90 -21.86
N VAL A 24 -1.81 -3.78 -21.75
CA VAL A 24 -1.25 -4.20 -20.46
C VAL A 24 -0.71 -3.00 -19.69
N ILE A 25 0.11 -2.16 -20.32
CA ILE A 25 0.66 -0.95 -19.68
C ILE A 25 -0.47 -0.03 -19.22
N ALA A 26 -1.50 0.21 -20.05
CA ALA A 26 -2.62 1.06 -19.67
C ALA A 26 -3.39 0.50 -18.46
N TRP A 27 -3.59 -0.81 -18.37
CA TRP A 27 -4.21 -1.44 -17.22
C TRP A 27 -3.34 -1.38 -15.97
N THR A 28 -2.03 -1.62 -16.09
CA THR A 28 -1.08 -1.48 -14.98
C THR A 28 -1.09 -0.05 -14.45
N VAL A 29 -1.00 0.96 -15.31
CA VAL A 29 -1.04 2.37 -14.90
C VAL A 29 -2.36 2.70 -14.21
N ARG A 30 -3.49 2.27 -14.77
CA ARG A 30 -4.81 2.47 -14.13
C ARG A 30 -4.91 1.78 -12.77
N ALA A 31 -4.35 0.57 -12.64
CA ALA A 31 -4.32 -0.15 -11.38
C ALA A 31 -3.48 0.57 -10.33
N VAL A 32 -2.27 1.05 -10.70
CA VAL A 32 -1.40 1.82 -9.81
C VAL A 32 -2.08 3.13 -9.39
N LEU A 33 -2.66 3.88 -10.34
CA LEU A 33 -3.38 5.11 -10.03
C LEU A 33 -4.60 4.86 -9.14
N GLY A 34 -5.37 3.81 -9.44
CA GLY A 34 -6.51 3.39 -8.62
C GLY A 34 -6.08 3.00 -7.21
N PHE A 35 -4.97 2.28 -7.06
CA PHE A 35 -4.41 1.91 -5.76
C PHE A 35 -3.98 3.14 -4.95
N VAL A 36 -3.27 4.09 -5.56
CA VAL A 36 -2.85 5.33 -4.89
C VAL A 36 -4.06 6.18 -4.50
N LEU A 37 -5.04 6.33 -5.39
CA LEU A 37 -6.28 7.05 -5.08
C LEU A 37 -7.04 6.40 -3.92
N LEU A 38 -7.18 5.07 -3.95
CA LEU A 38 -7.84 4.33 -2.89
C LEU A 38 -7.10 4.48 -1.55
N SER A 39 -5.76 4.40 -1.54
CA SER A 39 -4.99 4.52 -0.30
C SER A 39 -5.11 5.92 0.31
N VAL A 40 -5.02 6.97 -0.50
CA VAL A 40 -5.22 8.36 -0.05
C VAL A 40 -6.65 8.56 0.44
N LEU A 41 -7.65 8.04 -0.28
CA LEU A 41 -9.05 8.12 0.13
C LEU A 41 -9.28 7.46 1.49
N MET A 42 -8.69 6.28 1.73
CA MET A 42 -8.76 5.62 3.04
C MET A 42 -8.14 6.47 4.15
N VAL A 43 -6.98 7.08 3.92
CA VAL A 43 -6.34 7.97 4.91
C VAL A 43 -7.23 9.16 5.22
N VAL A 44 -7.86 9.77 4.20
CA VAL A 44 -8.78 10.90 4.40
C VAL A 44 -10.02 10.49 5.19
N ILE A 45 -10.61 9.31 4.92
CA ILE A 45 -11.75 8.80 5.68
C ILE A 45 -11.35 8.56 7.14
N TYR A 46 -10.25 7.84 7.36
CA TYR A 46 -9.81 7.47 8.71
C TYR A 46 -9.22 8.63 9.51
N ARG A 47 -8.97 9.79 8.89
CA ARG A 47 -8.65 11.03 9.59
C ARG A 47 -9.80 11.48 10.51
N PHE A 48 -11.04 11.21 10.11
CA PHE A 48 -12.25 11.68 10.80
C PHE A 48 -13.03 10.55 11.48
N VAL A 49 -13.00 9.35 10.92
CA VAL A 49 -13.72 8.18 11.45
C VAL A 49 -12.71 7.15 11.96
N PRO A 50 -12.77 6.75 13.23
CA PRO A 50 -11.87 5.74 13.74
C PRO A 50 -11.99 4.40 12.99
N PRO A 51 -10.90 3.68 12.73
CA PRO A 51 -10.95 2.43 11.98
C PRO A 51 -11.75 1.35 12.74
N PRO A 52 -12.67 0.64 12.06
CA PRO A 52 -13.50 -0.38 12.68
C PRO A 52 -12.71 -1.63 13.03
N ILE A 53 -11.60 -1.92 12.36
CA ILE A 53 -10.71 -3.04 12.66
C ILE A 53 -9.31 -2.77 12.07
N THR A 54 -8.27 -3.33 12.68
CA THR A 54 -6.89 -3.29 12.18
C THR A 54 -6.34 -4.71 12.04
N LEU A 55 -5.25 -4.87 11.29
CA LEU A 55 -4.58 -6.17 11.14
C LEU A 55 -4.09 -6.73 12.48
N THR A 56 -3.62 -5.86 13.39
CA THR A 56 -3.20 -6.25 14.74
C THR A 56 -4.38 -6.78 15.56
N MET A 57 -5.53 -6.11 15.53
CA MET A 57 -6.75 -6.58 16.19
C MET A 57 -7.22 -7.94 15.64
N ILE A 58 -7.07 -8.18 14.33
CA ILE A 58 -7.37 -9.48 13.73
C ILE A 58 -6.42 -10.55 14.25
N GLY A 59 -5.12 -10.25 14.34
CA GLY A 59 -4.11 -11.14 14.91
C GLY A 59 -4.46 -11.55 16.35
N ASP A 60 -4.85 -10.58 17.17
CA ASP A 60 -5.27 -10.81 18.56
C ASP A 60 -6.51 -11.71 18.64
N ALA A 61 -7.52 -11.45 17.80
CA ALA A 61 -8.74 -12.24 17.72
C ALA A 61 -8.50 -13.69 17.28
N ILE A 62 -7.65 -13.89 16.28
CA ILE A 62 -7.25 -15.25 15.83
C ILE A 62 -6.47 -15.96 16.94
N GLY A 63 -5.69 -15.22 17.73
CA GLY A 63 -4.99 -15.72 18.91
C GLY A 63 -5.89 -16.04 20.11
N GLY A 64 -7.21 -15.86 20.00
CA GLY A 64 -8.18 -16.14 21.06
C GLY A 64 -8.38 -15.00 22.05
N HIS A 65 -7.82 -13.81 21.79
CA HIS A 65 -8.04 -12.62 22.61
C HIS A 65 -9.29 -11.87 22.14
N GLY A 66 -10.03 -11.25 23.07
CA GLY A 66 -11.13 -10.37 22.72
C GLY A 66 -10.63 -9.05 22.12
N ILE A 67 -11.46 -8.39 21.29
CA ILE A 67 -11.20 -7.03 20.81
C ILE A 67 -12.06 -6.07 21.65
N ASP A 68 -11.45 -5.39 22.62
CA ASP A 68 -12.06 -4.27 23.35
C ASP A 68 -11.38 -2.94 22.94
N LYS A 69 -12.17 -1.92 22.64
CA LYS A 69 -11.63 -0.59 22.30
C LYS A 69 -12.62 0.54 22.57
N SER A 70 -12.08 1.65 23.07
CA SER A 70 -12.79 2.92 23.22
C SER A 70 -11.96 4.04 22.62
N TRP A 71 -12.46 4.67 21.54
CA TRP A 71 -11.80 5.82 20.93
C TRP A 71 -12.03 7.07 21.76
N ARG A 72 -10.94 7.71 22.18
CA ARG A 72 -10.96 8.93 23.00
C ARG A 72 -10.02 9.97 22.40
N PRO A 73 -10.37 11.27 22.43
CA PRO A 73 -9.43 12.32 22.05
C PRO A 73 -8.28 12.38 23.06
N LEU A 74 -7.09 12.82 22.61
CA LEU A 74 -5.89 12.89 23.44
C LEU A 74 -6.09 13.73 24.72
N SER A 75 -6.94 14.75 24.66
CA SER A 75 -7.29 15.59 25.81
C SER A 75 -8.05 14.86 26.93
N GLN A 76 -8.60 13.67 26.65
CA GLN A 76 -9.25 12.80 27.63
C GLN A 76 -8.34 11.66 28.13
N ILE A 77 -7.09 11.60 27.67
CA ILE A 77 -6.11 10.59 28.07
C ILE A 77 -5.15 11.21 29.11
N ASP A 78 -4.82 10.44 30.15
CA ASP A 78 -3.84 10.88 31.15
C ASP A 78 -2.49 11.21 30.48
N PRO A 79 -1.89 12.38 30.73
CA PRO A 79 -0.61 12.76 30.14
C PRO A 79 0.54 11.78 30.41
N ASN A 80 0.49 11.03 31.51
CA ASN A 80 1.47 9.97 31.83
C ASN A 80 1.31 8.77 30.92
N MET A 81 0.08 8.38 30.55
CA MET A 81 -0.16 7.30 29.58
C MET A 81 0.42 7.65 28.21
N ALA A 82 0.17 8.87 27.73
CA ALA A 82 0.76 9.34 26.47
C ALA A 82 2.29 9.35 26.51
N ARG A 83 2.89 9.82 27.62
CA ARG A 83 4.34 9.81 27.82
C ARG A 83 4.93 8.39 27.88
N ALA A 84 4.24 7.45 28.54
CA ALA A 84 4.65 6.06 28.60
C ALA A 84 4.65 5.40 27.22
N ALA A 85 3.61 5.64 26.40
CA ALA A 85 3.54 5.14 25.03
C ALA A 85 4.66 5.74 24.15
N ILE A 86 4.92 7.05 24.25
CA ILE A 86 6.05 7.69 23.56
C ILE A 86 7.36 7.04 23.99
N ALA A 87 7.62 6.89 25.29
CA ALA A 87 8.86 6.31 25.78
C ALA A 87 9.06 4.84 25.35
N GLY A 88 7.97 4.06 25.28
CA GLY A 88 8.01 2.63 24.95
C GLY A 88 8.11 2.34 23.45
N GLU A 89 7.43 3.13 22.61
CA GLU A 89 7.32 2.85 21.17
C GLU A 89 8.25 3.74 20.32
N ASP A 90 8.31 5.03 20.63
CA ASP A 90 9.06 6.02 19.85
C ASP A 90 9.56 7.16 20.76
N SER A 91 10.66 6.90 21.47
CA SER A 91 11.25 7.86 22.42
C SER A 91 11.63 9.22 21.81
N ARG A 92 11.72 9.30 20.47
CA ARG A 92 12.12 10.49 19.72
C ARG A 92 10.95 11.15 18.98
N PHE A 93 9.72 10.71 19.23
CA PHE A 93 8.49 11.21 18.62
C PHE A 93 8.43 12.74 18.51
N CYS A 94 8.72 13.46 19.60
CA CYS A 94 8.66 14.92 19.66
C CYS A 94 9.77 15.64 18.86
N THR A 95 10.77 14.91 18.36
CA THR A 95 11.94 15.48 17.70
C THR A 95 11.87 15.39 16.17
N HIS A 96 10.82 14.76 15.62
CA HIS A 96 10.66 14.57 14.19
C HIS A 96 9.23 14.77 13.71
N HIS A 97 9.06 14.95 12.39
CA HIS A 97 7.76 15.22 11.76
C HIS A 97 7.04 13.97 11.22
N GLY A 98 7.32 12.80 11.82
CA GLY A 98 6.60 11.55 11.57
C GLY A 98 7.51 10.36 11.31
N PHE A 99 8.66 10.58 10.65
CA PHE A 99 9.63 9.53 10.36
C PHE A 99 10.98 9.86 10.99
N ASP A 100 11.45 9.05 11.94
CA ASP A 100 12.84 9.10 12.42
C ASP A 100 13.77 8.43 11.41
N LEU A 101 14.15 9.18 10.37
CA LEU A 101 15.06 8.69 9.32
C LEU A 101 16.39 8.19 9.89
N LYS A 102 16.88 8.80 10.98
CA LYS A 102 18.14 8.40 11.62
C LYS A 102 17.99 7.05 12.31
N ALA A 103 16.89 6.81 13.02
CA ALA A 103 16.61 5.52 13.63
C ALA A 103 16.39 4.43 12.56
N ILE A 104 15.68 4.74 11.48
CA ILE A 104 15.46 3.82 10.35
C ILE A 104 16.79 3.42 9.70
N GLU A 105 17.66 4.38 9.40
CA GLU A 105 18.97 4.11 8.81
C GLU A 105 19.85 3.28 9.77
N THR A 106 19.82 3.59 11.06
CA THR A 106 20.57 2.82 12.07
C THR A 106 20.07 1.39 12.16
N ALA A 107 18.75 1.18 12.16
CA ALA A 107 18.14 -0.14 12.17
C ALA A 107 18.45 -0.93 10.90
N TYR A 108 18.40 -0.28 9.73
CA TYR A 108 18.80 -0.87 8.46
C TYR A 108 20.25 -1.34 8.48
N ASN A 109 21.17 -0.47 8.89
CA ASN A 109 22.60 -0.77 8.96
C ASN A 109 22.91 -1.88 9.98
N ARG A 110 22.17 -1.95 11.09
CA ARG A 110 22.29 -3.02 12.07
C ARG A 110 21.84 -4.36 11.45
N ASN A 111 20.63 -4.41 10.90
CA ASN A 111 20.08 -5.63 10.32
C ASN A 111 20.85 -6.12 9.08
N ALA A 112 21.51 -5.20 8.35
CA ALA A 112 22.38 -5.55 7.23
C ALA A 112 23.70 -6.23 7.68
N ARG A 113 24.07 -6.14 8.96
CA ARG A 113 25.29 -6.73 9.53
C ARG A 113 25.05 -8.08 10.25
N GLY A 114 23.80 -8.54 10.30
CA GLY A 114 23.38 -9.72 11.09
C GLY A 114 23.04 -9.37 12.52
#